data_AF-A0A5B2ZBK9-F1
#
_entry.id   AF-A0A5B2ZBK9-F1
#
_cell.length_a   1.000
_cell.length_b   1.000
_cell.length_c   1.000
_cell.angle_alpha   90.00
_cell.angle_beta   90.00
_cell.angle_gamma   90.00
#
_symmetry.space_group_name_H-M   'P 1'
#
loop_
_entity.id
_entity.type
_entity.pdbx_description
1 polymer ?
#
loop_
_entity_poly.entity_id
_entity_poly.type
_entity_poly.pdbx_seq_one_letter_code
_entity_poly.pdbx_strand_id
1 'polypeptide(L)'
;MAEKKPIWIPTWLGLLIAAAALWIVVRVMTGGEDLSIGHGPSPVAAQASREAEWMVRGKAAVLEKLKDPDSADFRNVRFHQGKDGVPMTCGEVNSKNSFGGYGGFQRFISAGRADLTFLAEQMDARDFAEVWNQFCSG
;
A
#
# COMPACT_ATOMS: atom_id res chain seq x y z
N MET A 1 38.42 39.90 53.44
CA MET A 1 38.21 38.59 54.08
C MET A 1 36.85 38.08 53.62
N ALA A 2 36.80 37.01 52.82
CA ALA A 2 35.56 36.34 52.42
C ALA A 2 35.72 34.86 52.74
N GLU A 3 35.08 34.46 53.84
CA GLU A 3 35.10 33.09 54.36
C GLU A 3 34.27 32.19 53.44
N LYS A 4 34.91 31.29 52.70
CA LYS A 4 34.20 30.32 51.85
C LYS A 4 33.50 29.31 52.76
N LYS A 5 32.19 29.47 52.94
CA LYS A 5 31.36 28.51 53.67
C LYS A 5 31.43 27.15 52.95
N PRO A 6 31.77 26.05 53.65
CA PRO A 6 31.81 24.74 53.03
C PRO A 6 30.41 24.38 52.54
N ILE A 7 30.30 24.04 51.25
CA ILE A 7 29.06 23.59 50.64
C ILE A 7 28.72 22.24 51.28
N TRP A 8 27.82 22.26 52.25
CA TRP A 8 27.32 21.06 52.92
C TRP A 8 26.38 20.35 51.96
N ILE A 9 26.92 19.37 51.23
CA ILE A 9 26.12 18.48 50.40
C ILE A 9 25.46 17.48 51.34
N PRO A 10 24.14 17.57 51.56
CA PRO A 10 23.48 16.66 52.47
C PRO A 10 23.52 15.26 51.86
N THR A 11 23.70 14.24 52.70
CA THR A 11 23.94 12.85 52.27
C THR A 11 22.82 12.29 51.38
N TRP A 12 21.60 12.81 51.50
CA TRP A 12 20.48 12.47 50.61
C TRP A 12 20.72 12.89 49.16
N LEU A 13 21.45 13.97 48.90
CA LEU A 13 21.78 14.41 47.53
C LEU A 13 22.74 13.42 46.85
N GLY A 14 23.69 12.85 47.60
CA GLY A 14 24.55 11.77 47.12
C GLY A 14 23.77 10.49 46.79
N LEU A 15 22.82 10.11 47.66
CA LEU A 15 21.92 8.97 47.42
C LEU A 15 21.02 9.17 46.18
N LEU A 16 20.52 10.40 45.96
CA LEU A 16 19.73 10.71 44.77
C LEU A 16 20.53 10.60 43.48
N ILE A 17 21.78 11.09 43.47
CA ILE A 17 22.67 10.98 42.31
C ILE A 17 22.98 9.51 42.02
N ALA A 18 23.27 8.71 43.05
CA ALA A 18 23.52 7.28 42.90
C ALA A 18 22.27 6.53 42.39
N ALA A 19 21.07 6.85 42.90
CA ALA A 19 19.82 6.26 42.45
C ALA A 19 19.48 6.66 41.00
N ALA A 20 19.71 7.91 40.60
CA ALA A 20 19.52 8.37 39.23
C ALA A 20 20.52 7.70 38.26
N ALA A 21 21.78 7.58 38.65
CA ALA A 21 22.79 6.86 37.87
C ALA A 21 22.45 5.37 37.75
N LEU A 22 21.99 4.75 38.84
CA LEU A 22 21.54 3.35 38.82
C LEU A 22 20.30 3.19 37.93
N TRP A 23 19.33 4.11 37.99
CA TRP A 23 18.16 4.10 37.12
C TRP A 23 18.53 4.27 35.64
N ILE A 24 19.49 5.14 35.32
CA ILE A 24 20.04 5.32 33.96
C ILE A 24 20.76 4.05 33.50
N VAL A 25 21.63 3.45 34.33
CA VAL A 25 22.36 2.22 34.01
C VAL A 25 21.40 1.03 33.87
N VAL A 26 20.41 0.91 34.75
CA VAL A 26 19.34 -0.08 34.61
C VAL A 26 18.59 0.14 33.30
N ARG A 27 18.17 1.37 32.97
CA ARG A 27 17.58 1.70 31.65
C ARG A 27 18.45 1.33 30.45
N VAL A 28 19.76 1.54 30.55
CA VAL A 28 20.73 1.23 29.48
C VAL A 28 20.94 -0.29 29.35
N MET A 29 21.01 -1.01 30.47
CA MET A 29 21.25 -2.47 30.50
C MET A 29 19.97 -3.29 30.27
N THR A 30 18.81 -2.80 30.70
CA THR A 30 17.51 -3.42 30.44
C THR A 30 16.91 -2.95 29.11
N GLY A 31 17.76 -2.49 28.18
CA GLY A 31 17.46 -2.18 26.78
C GLY A 31 16.00 -1.88 26.52
N GLY A 32 15.63 -0.60 26.57
CA GLY A 32 14.26 -0.14 26.31
C GLY A 32 13.61 -0.94 25.20
N GLU A 33 12.48 -1.54 25.53
CA GLU A 33 11.72 -2.41 24.65
C GLU A 33 11.14 -1.56 23.50
N ASP A 34 11.86 -1.45 22.41
CA ASP A 34 11.28 -1.75 21.11
C ASP A 34 11.90 -3.06 20.60
N LEU A 35 11.63 -4.14 21.34
CA LEU A 35 11.44 -5.44 20.71
C LEU A 35 10.20 -5.34 19.82
N SER A 36 10.31 -4.62 18.69
CA SER A 36 9.72 -5.12 17.47
C SER A 36 10.37 -6.48 17.24
N ILE A 37 9.81 -7.53 17.86
CA ILE A 37 9.93 -8.87 17.31
C ILE A 37 9.33 -8.71 15.92
N GLY A 38 10.24 -8.53 14.96
CA GLY A 38 9.96 -8.36 13.56
C GLY A 38 9.35 -9.64 13.02
N HIS A 39 8.10 -9.89 13.36
CA HIS A 39 7.21 -10.60 12.47
C HIS A 39 6.96 -9.60 11.34
N GLY A 40 7.85 -9.60 10.34
CA GLY A 40 7.55 -9.00 9.05
C GLY A 40 6.14 -9.44 8.62
N PRO A 41 5.43 -8.64 7.81
CA PRO A 41 4.04 -8.92 7.49
C PRO A 41 3.92 -10.39 7.07
N SER A 42 2.95 -11.10 7.69
CA SER A 42 2.65 -12.50 7.34
C SER A 42 2.67 -12.66 5.81
N PRO A 43 3.21 -13.75 5.24
CA PRO A 43 3.30 -13.93 3.80
C PRO A 43 2.00 -13.62 3.05
N VAL A 44 0.86 -13.91 3.70
CA VAL A 44 -0.49 -13.60 3.21
C VAL A 44 -0.79 -12.08 3.20
N ALA A 45 -0.45 -11.37 4.27
CA ALA A 45 -0.61 -9.91 4.35
C ALA A 45 0.33 -9.18 3.36
N ALA A 46 1.55 -9.68 3.21
CA ALA A 46 2.49 -9.18 2.22
C ALA A 46 1.99 -9.42 0.78
N GLN A 47 1.35 -10.57 0.52
CA GLN A 47 0.72 -10.86 -0.76
C GLN A 47 -0.49 -9.96 -1.01
N ALA A 48 -1.43 -9.87 -0.08
CA ALA A 48 -2.60 -9.00 -0.22
C ALA A 48 -2.22 -7.53 -0.48
N SER A 49 -1.14 -7.06 0.14
CA SER A 49 -0.59 -5.72 -0.10
C SER A 49 -0.08 -5.56 -1.54
N ARG A 50 0.69 -6.54 -2.04
CA ARG A 50 1.17 -6.54 -3.44
C ARG A 50 0.01 -6.62 -4.46
N GLU A 51 -1.00 -7.43 -4.18
CA GLU A 51 -2.20 -7.53 -5.02
C GLU A 51 -2.98 -6.21 -5.04
N ALA A 52 -3.15 -5.57 -3.88
CA ALA A 52 -3.79 -4.27 -3.77
C ALA A 52 -3.02 -3.19 -4.54
N GLU A 53 -1.69 -3.13 -4.40
CA GLU A 53 -0.84 -2.22 -5.18
C GLU A 53 -0.98 -2.47 -6.69
N TRP A 54 -1.06 -3.74 -7.09
CA TRP A 54 -1.25 -4.09 -8.50
C TRP A 54 -2.60 -3.59 -9.02
N MET A 55 -3.67 -3.78 -8.25
CA MET A 55 -4.99 -3.26 -8.60
C MET A 55 -5.02 -1.73 -8.68
N VAL A 56 -4.29 -1.03 -7.80
CA VAL A 56 -4.15 0.43 -7.86
C VAL A 56 -3.47 0.86 -9.16
N ARG A 57 -2.35 0.20 -9.53
CA ARG A 57 -1.68 0.47 -10.81
C ARG A 57 -2.57 0.16 -12.01
N GLY A 58 -3.31 -0.94 -11.96
CA GLY A 58 -4.24 -1.32 -13.01
C GLY A 58 -5.35 -0.28 -13.22
N LYS A 59 -5.94 0.23 -12.13
CA LYS A 59 -6.91 1.33 -12.20
C LYS A 59 -6.31 2.60 -12.78
N ALA A 60 -5.10 2.99 -12.34
CA ALA A 60 -4.42 4.17 -12.87
C ALA A 60 -4.18 4.06 -14.38
N ALA A 61 -3.73 2.89 -14.84
CA ALA A 61 -3.53 2.63 -16.27
C ALA A 61 -4.85 2.66 -17.06
N VAL A 62 -5.97 2.21 -16.46
CA VAL A 62 -7.29 2.35 -17.08
C VAL A 62 -7.69 3.81 -17.20
N LEU A 63 -7.51 4.62 -16.15
CA LEU A 63 -7.83 6.04 -16.15
C LEU A 63 -7.15 6.78 -17.31
N GLU A 64 -5.89 6.47 -17.62
CA GLU A 64 -5.16 7.04 -18.76
C GLU A 64 -5.81 6.76 -20.12
N LYS A 65 -6.66 5.73 -20.23
CA LYS A 65 -7.34 5.38 -21.49
C LYS A 65 -8.74 5.99 -21.61
N LEU A 66 -9.31 6.52 -20.54
CA LEU A 66 -10.68 7.04 -20.53
C LEU A 66 -10.75 8.44 -21.17
N LYS A 67 -11.93 8.80 -21.66
CA LYS A 67 -12.18 10.16 -22.19
C LYS A 67 -12.35 11.18 -21.08
N ASP A 68 -12.97 10.78 -19.97
CA ASP A 68 -13.14 11.58 -18.76
C ASP A 68 -12.71 10.73 -17.54
N PRO A 69 -11.42 10.75 -17.16
CA PRO A 69 -10.90 9.96 -16.06
C PRO A 69 -11.50 10.32 -14.70
N ASP A 70 -11.84 11.59 -14.48
CA ASP A 70 -12.37 12.07 -13.18
C ASP A 70 -13.80 11.58 -12.94
N SER A 71 -14.52 11.21 -14.00
CA SER A 71 -15.86 10.63 -13.92
C SER A 71 -15.91 9.12 -13.67
N ALA A 72 -14.74 8.47 -13.59
CA ALA A 72 -14.63 7.02 -13.60
C ALA A 72 -15.18 6.37 -12.31
N ASP A 73 -16.03 5.37 -12.50
CA ASP A 73 -16.51 4.49 -11.44
C ASP A 73 -16.08 3.05 -11.73
N PHE A 74 -15.49 2.39 -10.73
CA PHE A 74 -14.91 1.06 -10.85
C PHE A 74 -15.66 0.06 -9.98
N ARG A 75 -15.95 -1.11 -10.53
CA ARG A 75 -16.54 -2.22 -9.77
C ARG A 75 -15.96 -3.56 -10.18
N ASN A 76 -16.17 -4.56 -9.32
CA ASN A 76 -15.72 -5.95 -9.53
C ASN A 76 -14.23 -6.06 -9.89
N VAL A 77 -13.41 -5.14 -9.34
CA VAL A 77 -11.97 -5.10 -9.59
C VAL A 77 -11.29 -6.18 -8.77
N ARG A 78 -10.59 -7.08 -9.44
CA ARG A 78 -9.87 -8.19 -8.83
C ARG A 78 -8.48 -8.33 -9.43
N PHE A 79 -7.59 -8.82 -8.58
CA PHE A 79 -6.27 -9.28 -8.99
C PHE A 79 -6.37 -10.70 -9.53
N HIS A 80 -5.74 -10.95 -10.67
CA HIS A 80 -5.58 -12.27 -11.26
C HIS A 80 -4.11 -12.48 -11.62
N GLN A 81 -3.65 -13.73 -11.58
CA GLN A 81 -2.39 -14.11 -12.20
C GLN A 81 -2.71 -14.92 -13.45
N GLY A 82 -2.21 -14.46 -14.59
CA GLY A 82 -2.26 -15.21 -15.84
C GLY A 82 -1.59 -16.58 -15.69
N LYS A 83 -1.88 -17.49 -16.62
CA LYS A 83 -1.25 -18.83 -16.67
C LYS A 83 0.28 -18.78 -16.77
N ASP A 84 0.80 -17.69 -17.28
CA ASP A 84 2.21 -17.34 -17.42
C ASP A 84 2.81 -16.67 -16.16
N GLY A 85 2.00 -16.48 -15.11
CA GLY A 85 2.39 -15.77 -13.89
C GLY A 85 2.37 -14.26 -14.02
N VAL A 86 1.84 -13.72 -15.14
CA VAL A 86 1.77 -12.27 -15.34
C VAL A 86 0.63 -11.70 -14.49
N PRO A 87 0.90 -10.74 -13.60
CA PRO A 87 -0.12 -10.13 -12.76
C PRO A 87 -1.04 -9.22 -13.59
N MET A 88 -2.34 -9.42 -13.43
CA MET A 88 -3.39 -8.73 -14.17
C MET A 88 -4.43 -8.15 -13.20
N THR A 89 -4.93 -6.96 -13.52
CA THR A 89 -6.08 -6.36 -12.86
C THR A 89 -7.25 -6.40 -13.83
N CYS A 90 -8.30 -7.10 -13.46
CA CYS A 90 -9.52 -7.21 -14.25
C CYS A 90 -10.69 -6.61 -13.48
N GLY A 91 -11.65 -6.03 -14.20
CA GLY A 91 -12.84 -5.47 -13.57
C GLY A 91 -13.76 -4.79 -14.57
N GLU A 92 -14.61 -3.92 -14.06
CA GLU A 92 -15.49 -3.07 -14.86
C GLU A 92 -15.27 -1.59 -14.52
N VAL A 93 -15.37 -0.75 -15.53
CA VAL A 93 -15.28 0.70 -15.41
C VAL A 93 -16.42 1.36 -16.19
N ASN A 94 -16.97 2.44 -15.64
CA ASN A 94 -17.89 3.32 -16.34
C ASN A 94 -17.35 4.76 -16.27
N SER A 95 -17.39 5.49 -17.37
CA SER A 95 -16.95 6.89 -17.43
C SER A 95 -17.71 7.64 -18.51
N LYS A 96 -17.67 8.97 -18.47
CA LYS A 96 -18.28 9.80 -19.51
C LYS A 96 -17.50 9.68 -20.81
N ASN A 97 -18.24 9.57 -21.91
CA ASN A 97 -17.68 9.65 -23.26
C ASN A 97 -17.52 11.11 -23.72
N SER A 98 -17.05 11.32 -24.95
CA SER A 98 -16.84 12.66 -25.52
C SER A 98 -18.13 13.51 -25.64
N PHE A 99 -19.31 12.91 -25.50
CA PHE A 99 -20.60 13.60 -25.50
C PHE A 99 -21.10 13.93 -24.08
N GLY A 100 -20.32 13.62 -23.04
CA GLY A 100 -20.63 13.92 -21.64
C GLY A 100 -21.58 12.93 -20.95
N GLY A 101 -21.96 11.83 -21.62
CA GLY A 101 -22.85 10.81 -21.09
C GLY A 101 -22.13 9.51 -20.70
N TYR A 102 -22.74 8.74 -19.80
CA TYR A 102 -22.28 7.39 -19.43
C TYR A 102 -22.84 6.34 -20.39
N GLY A 103 -21.97 5.48 -20.95
CA GLY A 103 -22.36 4.35 -21.80
C GLY A 103 -22.75 3.09 -21.02
N GLY A 104 -22.45 3.07 -19.73
CA GLY A 104 -22.59 1.89 -18.88
C GLY A 104 -21.22 1.29 -18.54
N PHE A 105 -21.23 0.28 -17.67
CA PHE A 105 -20.01 -0.39 -17.26
C PHE A 105 -19.49 -1.31 -18.37
N GLN A 106 -18.24 -1.09 -18.76
CA GLN A 106 -17.50 -1.95 -19.66
C GLN A 106 -16.41 -2.71 -18.90
N ARG A 107 -16.03 -3.88 -19.40
CA ARG A 107 -14.93 -4.66 -18.84
C ARG A 107 -13.58 -4.07 -19.22
N PHE A 108 -12.59 -4.24 -18.35
CA PHE A 108 -11.20 -3.89 -18.64
C PHE A 108 -10.24 -4.98 -18.16
N ILE A 109 -9.06 -5.03 -18.79
CA ILE A 109 -7.92 -5.89 -18.43
C ILE A 109 -6.68 -5.01 -18.41
N SER A 110 -5.90 -5.05 -17.33
CA SER A 110 -4.70 -4.21 -17.19
C SER A 110 -3.52 -4.93 -16.56
N ALA A 111 -2.35 -4.86 -17.21
CA ALA A 111 -1.06 -5.25 -16.64
C ALA A 111 -0.37 -4.09 -15.88
N GLY A 112 -1.11 -3.08 -15.41
CA GLY A 112 -0.58 -1.97 -14.61
C GLY A 112 0.11 -0.86 -15.39
N ARG A 113 0.03 -0.88 -16.73
CA ARG A 113 0.51 0.18 -17.62
C ARG A 113 -0.52 0.43 -18.74
N ALA A 114 -0.64 1.67 -19.21
CA ALA A 114 -1.66 2.04 -20.20
C ALA A 114 -1.49 1.34 -21.56
N ASP A 115 -0.24 1.08 -21.99
CA ASP A 115 0.09 0.34 -23.21
C ASP A 115 -0.32 -1.14 -23.14
N LEU A 116 -0.37 -1.70 -21.93
CA LEU A 116 -0.81 -3.08 -21.64
C LEU A 116 -2.18 -3.11 -20.94
N THR A 117 -3.03 -2.14 -21.26
CA THR A 117 -4.40 -2.04 -20.75
C THR A 117 -5.38 -2.03 -21.89
N PHE A 118 -6.43 -2.85 -21.77
CA PHE A 118 -7.44 -3.04 -22.80
C PHE A 118 -8.83 -2.80 -22.23
N LEU A 119 -9.61 -2.00 -22.95
CA LEU A 119 -11.01 -1.73 -22.67
C LEU A 119 -11.86 -2.53 -23.66
N ALA A 120 -12.95 -3.14 -23.19
CA ALA A 120 -13.81 -3.96 -24.04
C ALA A 120 -14.34 -3.19 -25.26
N GLU A 121 -14.61 -1.88 -25.12
CA GLU A 121 -15.10 -1.05 -26.22
C GLU A 121 -14.02 -0.71 -27.28
N GLN A 122 -12.73 -0.94 -26.98
CA GLN A 122 -11.62 -0.63 -27.90
C GLN A 122 -11.20 -1.84 -28.76
N MET A 123 -11.83 -2.99 -28.56
CA MET A 123 -11.48 -4.26 -29.21
C MET A 123 -12.70 -4.93 -29.81
N ASP A 124 -12.48 -5.91 -30.69
CA ASP A 124 -13.56 -6.82 -31.06
C ASP A 124 -14.01 -7.64 -29.84
N ALA A 125 -15.31 -7.91 -29.77
CA ALA A 125 -15.90 -8.61 -28.63
C ALA A 125 -15.39 -10.05 -28.47
N ARG A 126 -15.06 -10.74 -29.57
CA ARG A 126 -14.52 -12.11 -29.53
C ARG A 126 -13.08 -12.12 -29.03
N ASP A 127 -12.26 -11.23 -29.57
CA ASP A 127 -10.85 -11.10 -29.17
C ASP A 127 -10.73 -10.73 -27.69
N PHE A 128 -11.56 -9.77 -27.24
CA PHE A 128 -11.60 -9.40 -25.83
C PHE A 128 -12.02 -10.58 -24.94
N ALA A 129 -13.01 -11.36 -25.35
CA ALA A 129 -13.46 -12.53 -24.59
C ALA A 129 -12.36 -13.60 -24.47
N GLU A 130 -11.56 -13.80 -25.51
CA GLU A 130 -10.42 -14.71 -25.48
C GLU A 130 -9.37 -14.27 -24.44
N VAL A 131 -8.95 -13.01 -24.50
CA VAL A 131 -7.98 -12.44 -23.54
C VAL A 131 -8.55 -12.48 -22.12
N TRP A 132 -9.83 -12.15 -21.94
CA TRP A 132 -10.50 -12.24 -20.64
C TRP A 132 -10.46 -13.67 -20.08
N ASN A 133 -10.75 -14.68 -20.89
CA ASN A 133 -10.72 -16.07 -20.43
C ASN A 133 -9.30 -16.59 -20.16
N GLN A 134 -8.30 -15.97 -20.78
CA GLN A 134 -6.90 -16.31 -20.51
C GLN A 134 -6.41 -15.75 -19.16
N PHE A 135 -6.82 -14.53 -18.81
CA PHE A 135 -6.23 -13.78 -17.70
C PHE A 135 -7.17 -13.50 -16.53
N CYS A 136 -8.48 -13.48 -16.74
CA CYS A 136 -9.48 -12.97 -15.78
C CYS A 136 -10.55 -14.01 -15.40
N SER A 137 -10.56 -15.19 -16.02
CA SER A 137 -11.40 -16.32 -15.59
C SER A 137 -10.55 -17.31 -14.78
N GLY A 138 -10.56 -17.13 -13.47
CA GLY A 138 -9.91 -17.98 -12.48
C GLY A 138 -10.52 -17.73 -11.12
#